data_AF-A0A2S0WRS7-F1
#
_entry.id   AF-A0A2S0WRS7-F1
#
_cell.length_a   1.000
_cell.length_b   1.000
_cell.length_c   1.000
_cell.angle_alpha   90.00
_cell.angle_beta   90.00
_cell.angle_gamma   90.00
#
_symmetry.space_group_name_H-M   'P 1'
#
loop_
_entity.id
_entity.type
_entity.pdbx_description
1 polymer ?
#
loop_
_entity_poly.entity_id
_entity_poly.type
_entity_poly.pdbx_seq_one_letter_code
_entity_poly.pdbx_strand_id
1 'polypeptide(L)'
;MPSSLPRLRRSVTAIASLGLIGTLAACGGGDSDSSGSAPGVTDTSIVVGTHHPLTGPAAAGYSTISPATKAYFDYVNDNGGVHGRTIKYLVEDDGYNPANTQTVVRELVLKDKVFAIVNGLGTPTHTGVLDFLKTNKVPDLFVASGSRSWNQAEKYPTTYGFQADYTTETKVQATYIKENLAGKKICFLGQDDDFGEDALMGLTQVLGDDGVAERQKYVTSNTNLAPQIGKLKAAGCEVVSLATVPGFTALAVGTAARLKFQPQWISTSVGADYATLSAALGEAAPLLEGFLSTNYLPSAFDESDPWITLFRKINKEHNGDKPFTGNTVYGMTVGYLFVQALQETGKDLTREGLLETIESGALDGPGLTSPRFSKDDHAGYGGAQMAKVTGDSQDYFGPVYATDDEAGTEVTVFDGTATAPPADGIPTAK
;
A
#
# COMPACT_ATOMS: atom_id res chain seq x y z
N MET A 1 0.56 -4.68 73.34
CA MET A 1 1.02 -3.70 74.35
C MET A 1 2.31 -3.05 73.86
N PRO A 2 2.38 -1.70 73.86
CA PRO A 2 3.43 -0.90 73.22
C PRO A 2 4.52 -0.45 74.22
N SER A 3 5.71 -0.06 73.72
CA SER A 3 6.73 0.69 74.47
C SER A 3 7.21 1.86 73.60
N SER A 4 6.63 3.06 73.73
CA SER A 4 6.94 4.15 74.68
C SER A 4 8.16 5.01 74.28
N LEU A 5 7.85 6.24 73.84
CA LEU A 5 8.70 7.42 73.55
C LEU A 5 9.47 7.94 74.81
N PRO A 6 10.42 8.89 74.65
CA PRO A 6 10.10 10.33 74.80
C PRO A 6 10.85 11.25 73.78
N ARG A 7 10.19 12.21 73.11
CA ARG A 7 9.95 13.64 73.44
C ARG A 7 11.20 14.54 73.59
N LEU A 8 11.29 15.59 72.76
CA LEU A 8 11.44 17.03 73.09
C LEU A 8 11.43 17.83 71.76
N ARG A 9 10.43 18.65 71.41
CA ARG A 9 9.97 19.98 71.89
C ARG A 9 10.49 21.16 71.03
N ARG A 10 9.50 21.82 70.37
CA ARG A 10 9.31 23.28 70.15
C ARG A 10 10.27 23.94 69.14
N SER A 11 9.84 24.81 68.22
CA SER A 11 8.90 25.92 68.40
C SER A 11 8.20 26.35 67.10
N VAL A 12 7.01 26.90 67.30
CA VAL A 12 6.12 27.59 66.37
C VAL A 12 6.68 28.96 65.99
N THR A 13 6.53 29.40 64.74
CA THR A 13 6.17 30.79 64.44
C THR A 13 5.37 30.85 63.14
N ALA A 14 4.09 31.22 63.27
CA ALA A 14 3.23 31.66 62.18
C ALA A 14 3.21 33.19 62.18
N ILE A 15 3.33 33.81 61.01
CA ILE A 15 2.99 35.22 60.78
C ILE A 15 2.22 35.29 59.46
N ALA A 16 0.93 35.65 59.56
CA ALA A 16 0.16 36.30 58.50
C ALA A 16 0.65 37.77 58.42
N SER A 17 0.60 38.51 57.31
CA SER A 17 -0.63 39.03 56.70
C SER A 17 -0.32 39.94 55.49
N LEU A 18 -1.35 40.10 54.64
CA LEU A 18 -1.73 41.24 53.78
C LEU A 18 -0.96 41.55 52.48
N GLY A 19 -1.77 41.60 51.41
CA GLY A 19 -1.40 41.88 50.03
C GLY A 19 -1.03 43.33 49.71
N LEU A 20 -0.41 43.46 48.54
CA LEU A 20 -0.41 44.68 47.75
C LEU A 20 -0.55 44.29 46.26
N ILE A 21 -1.54 44.88 45.61
CA ILE A 21 -1.79 44.80 44.17
C ILE A 21 -0.68 45.60 43.48
N GLY A 22 0.03 44.95 42.55
CA GLY A 22 1.03 45.57 41.69
C GLY A 22 0.95 44.99 40.29
N THR A 23 0.11 45.60 39.46
CA THR A 23 0.15 45.45 38.00
C THR A 23 1.47 46.00 37.47
N LEU A 24 2.40 45.11 37.13
CA LEU A 24 3.58 45.43 36.33
C LEU A 24 3.51 44.59 35.06
N ALA A 25 3.30 45.30 33.95
CA ALA A 25 3.40 44.80 32.60
C ALA A 25 4.80 44.22 32.38
N ALA A 26 4.91 42.89 32.47
CA ALA A 26 6.07 42.18 31.97
C ALA A 26 5.88 42.05 30.46
N CYS A 27 6.66 42.83 29.71
CA CYS A 27 6.96 42.57 28.30
C CYS A 27 7.70 41.22 28.24
N GLY A 28 6.95 40.13 28.27
CA GLY A 28 7.43 38.83 27.85
C GLY A 28 7.45 38.83 26.33
N GLY A 29 8.56 39.29 25.75
CA GLY A 29 8.97 38.85 24.43
C GLY A 29 9.18 37.35 24.52
N GLY A 30 8.10 36.60 24.34
CA GLY A 30 8.19 35.17 24.05
C GLY A 30 8.85 35.08 22.69
N ASP A 31 10.08 34.58 22.67
CA ASP A 31 10.64 33.96 21.49
C ASP A 31 9.56 33.05 20.91
N SER A 32 8.96 33.50 19.81
CA SER A 32 8.32 32.62 18.86
C SER A 32 9.44 31.78 18.26
N ASP A 33 9.81 30.71 18.96
CA ASP A 33 10.55 29.57 18.41
C ASP A 33 9.69 29.00 17.28
N SER A 34 9.78 29.66 16.14
CA SER A 34 9.14 29.35 14.87
C SER A 34 10.20 28.65 14.01
N SER A 35 10.55 27.43 14.40
CA SER A 35 11.23 26.45 13.52
C SER A 35 11.35 25.05 14.15
N GLY A 36 10.34 24.60 14.90
CA GLY A 36 10.30 23.22 15.37
C GLY A 36 10.16 22.27 14.19
N SER A 37 11.28 21.77 13.64
CA SER A 37 11.28 20.82 12.53
C SER A 37 10.40 19.62 12.88
N ALA A 38 9.51 19.21 11.96
CA ALA A 38 8.67 18.05 12.18
C ALA A 38 9.52 16.82 12.56
N PRO A 39 9.01 15.87 13.38
CA PRO A 39 9.73 14.65 13.71
C PRO A 39 10.30 13.99 12.45
N GLY A 40 11.56 13.56 12.49
CA GLY A 40 12.23 12.92 11.35
C GLY A 40 12.71 13.90 10.27
N VAL A 41 12.44 15.20 10.37
CA VAL A 41 13.00 16.22 9.49
C VAL A 41 14.13 16.95 10.19
N THR A 42 15.24 17.12 9.48
CA THR A 42 16.42 17.91 9.91
C THR A 42 16.83 18.81 8.74
N ASP A 43 17.87 19.64 8.93
CA ASP A 43 18.41 20.47 7.86
C ASP A 43 18.96 19.67 6.66
N THR A 44 19.28 18.38 6.85
CA THR A 44 19.97 17.56 5.84
C THR A 44 19.29 16.24 5.50
N SER A 45 18.28 15.83 6.27
CA SER A 45 17.57 14.58 5.99
C SER A 45 16.12 14.55 6.44
N ILE A 46 15.32 13.75 5.73
CA ILE A 46 13.95 13.36 6.02
C ILE A 46 13.95 11.85 6.29
N VAL A 47 13.61 11.43 7.50
CA VAL A 47 13.57 10.02 7.92
C VAL A 47 12.17 9.48 7.73
N VAL A 48 12.02 8.38 7.00
CA VAL A 48 10.73 7.77 6.66
C VAL A 48 10.82 6.28 6.97
N GLY A 49 9.76 5.72 7.56
CA GLY A 49 9.70 4.31 7.91
C GLY A 49 8.78 3.52 6.97
N THR A 50 9.02 2.21 6.88
CA THR A 50 8.10 1.25 6.27
C THR A 50 8.20 -0.09 7.00
N HIS A 51 7.18 -0.91 6.84
CA HIS A 51 7.23 -2.32 7.19
C HIS A 51 6.81 -3.15 5.98
N HIS A 52 7.56 -4.23 5.71
CA HIS A 52 7.30 -5.12 4.58
C HIS A 52 7.60 -6.56 5.00
N PRO A 53 6.93 -7.56 4.38
CA PRO A 53 7.29 -8.95 4.59
C PRO A 53 8.54 -9.28 3.77
N LEU A 54 9.72 -9.04 4.33
CA LEU A 54 10.99 -9.46 3.72
C LEU A 54 11.22 -10.96 3.91
N THR A 55 10.58 -11.54 4.93
CA THR A 55 10.51 -12.98 5.18
C THR A 55 9.06 -13.48 5.31
N GLY A 56 8.89 -14.78 5.52
CA GLY A 56 7.58 -15.38 5.73
C GLY A 56 6.81 -15.70 4.44
N PRO A 57 5.53 -16.12 4.57
CA PRO A 57 4.77 -16.71 3.47
C PRO A 57 4.42 -15.74 2.34
N ALA A 58 4.47 -14.43 2.60
CA ALA A 58 4.17 -13.39 1.61
C ALA A 58 5.43 -12.76 0.99
N ALA A 59 6.65 -13.17 1.35
CA ALA A 59 7.87 -12.52 0.90
C ALA A 59 8.11 -12.62 -0.62
N ALA A 60 7.62 -13.70 -1.26
CA ALA A 60 7.73 -13.88 -2.70
C ALA A 60 7.01 -12.74 -3.44
N GLY A 61 7.75 -11.98 -4.24
CA GLY A 61 7.28 -10.76 -4.88
C GLY A 61 7.44 -9.53 -3.99
N TYR A 62 6.83 -9.51 -2.80
CA TYR A 62 6.77 -8.32 -1.94
C TYR A 62 8.12 -7.86 -1.38
N SER A 63 9.05 -8.79 -1.13
CA SER A 63 10.40 -8.45 -0.66
C SER A 63 11.22 -7.59 -1.65
N THR A 64 10.72 -7.39 -2.87
CA THR A 64 11.34 -6.53 -3.89
C THR A 64 10.85 -5.08 -3.87
N ILE A 65 9.72 -4.80 -3.19
CA ILE A 65 9.08 -3.48 -3.19
C ILE A 65 9.95 -2.45 -2.48
N SER A 66 10.29 -2.67 -1.20
CA SER A 66 11.06 -1.68 -0.43
C SER A 66 12.48 -1.44 -0.97
N PRO A 67 13.22 -2.43 -1.51
CA PRO A 67 14.44 -2.14 -2.27
C PRO A 67 14.23 -1.25 -3.48
N ALA A 68 13.15 -1.45 -4.25
CA ALA A 68 12.85 -0.61 -5.43
C ALA A 68 12.49 0.83 -5.03
N THR A 69 11.68 1.01 -3.98
CA THR A 69 11.38 2.33 -3.39
C THR A 69 12.66 3.01 -2.91
N LYS A 70 13.53 2.26 -2.21
CA LYS A 70 14.82 2.77 -1.75
C LYS A 70 15.72 3.18 -2.92
N ALA A 71 15.79 2.37 -3.98
CA ALA A 71 16.59 2.68 -5.16
C ALA A 71 16.16 4.00 -5.82
N TYR A 72 14.86 4.27 -5.86
CA TYR A 72 14.35 5.55 -6.33
C TYR A 72 14.73 6.71 -5.40
N PHE A 73 14.63 6.54 -4.07
CA PHE A 73 15.09 7.56 -3.12
C PHE A 73 16.60 7.80 -3.18
N ASP A 74 17.41 6.76 -3.38
CA ASP A 74 18.86 6.87 -3.55
C ASP A 74 19.18 7.67 -4.83
N TYR A 75 18.48 7.39 -5.93
CA TYR A 75 18.57 8.19 -7.16
C TYR A 75 18.28 9.67 -6.91
N VAL A 76 17.20 9.99 -6.18
CA VAL A 76 16.86 11.38 -5.83
C VAL A 76 17.92 12.00 -4.92
N ASN A 77 18.44 11.25 -3.95
CA ASN A 77 19.50 11.73 -3.04
C ASN A 77 20.79 12.09 -3.78
N ASP A 78 21.21 11.26 -4.73
CA ASP A 78 22.40 11.49 -5.55
C ASP A 78 22.24 12.71 -6.48
N ASN A 79 21.00 13.12 -6.73
CA ASN A 79 20.64 14.31 -7.50
C ASN A 79 20.25 15.53 -6.63
N GLY A 80 20.68 15.55 -5.36
CA GLY A 80 20.54 16.71 -4.47
C GLY A 80 19.38 16.62 -3.47
N GLY A 81 18.62 15.53 -3.49
CA GLY A 81 17.54 15.27 -2.55
C GLY A 81 16.31 16.17 -2.76
N VAL A 82 15.46 16.24 -1.74
CA VAL A 82 14.27 17.10 -1.73
C VAL A 82 14.56 18.35 -0.93
N HIS A 83 14.49 19.52 -1.58
CA HIS A 83 14.82 20.81 -0.95
C HIS A 83 16.20 20.81 -0.25
N GLY A 84 17.17 20.08 -0.81
CA GLY A 84 18.52 19.92 -0.24
C GLY A 84 18.64 18.87 0.88
N ARG A 85 17.58 18.10 1.15
CA ARG A 85 17.55 17.06 2.18
C ARG A 85 17.52 15.67 1.56
N THR A 86 18.34 14.78 2.10
CA THR A 86 18.32 13.35 1.72
C THR A 86 17.15 12.61 2.37
N ILE A 87 16.57 11.64 1.67
CA ILE A 87 15.55 10.74 2.21
C ILE A 87 16.25 9.52 2.79
N LYS A 88 16.01 9.24 4.08
CA LYS A 88 16.46 8.04 4.79
C LYS A 88 15.27 7.11 4.96
N TYR A 89 15.25 6.03 4.20
CA TYR A 89 14.17 5.04 4.22
C TYR A 89 14.54 3.86 5.12
N LEU A 90 13.89 3.79 6.28
CA LEU A 90 14.03 2.72 7.25
C LEU A 90 13.04 1.62 6.93
N VAL A 91 13.53 0.41 6.69
CA VAL A 91 12.73 -0.74 6.28
C VAL A 91 12.81 -1.81 7.37
N GLU A 92 11.66 -2.13 7.95
CA GLU A 92 11.56 -3.21 8.93
C GLU A 92 10.86 -4.44 8.35
N ASP A 93 11.36 -5.62 8.69
CA ASP A 93 10.72 -6.90 8.33
C ASP A 93 9.68 -7.29 9.37
N ASP A 94 8.43 -7.44 8.94
CA ASP A 94 7.35 -7.93 9.80
C ASP A 94 6.96 -9.39 9.56
N GLY A 95 7.53 -10.03 8.53
CA GLY A 95 7.23 -11.41 8.16
C GLY A 95 5.77 -11.67 7.77
N TYR A 96 5.01 -10.63 7.40
CA TYR A 96 3.56 -10.65 7.20
C TYR A 96 2.78 -11.06 8.46
N ASN A 97 3.28 -10.67 9.64
CA ASN A 97 2.70 -11.01 10.92
C ASN A 97 2.23 -9.74 11.68
N PRO A 98 0.92 -9.59 11.96
CA PRO A 98 0.40 -8.37 12.60
C PRO A 98 1.02 -8.03 13.97
N ALA A 99 1.41 -9.03 14.76
CA ALA A 99 2.05 -8.78 16.06
C ALA A 99 3.48 -8.23 15.90
N ASN A 100 4.22 -8.73 14.90
CA ASN A 100 5.53 -8.17 14.56
C ASN A 100 5.38 -6.76 13.97
N THR A 101 4.41 -6.54 13.07
CA THR A 101 4.11 -5.22 12.49
C THR A 101 3.88 -4.18 13.59
N GLN A 102 3.08 -4.54 14.59
CA GLN A 102 2.84 -3.72 15.77
C GLN A 102 4.10 -3.35 16.56
N THR A 103 5.10 -4.23 16.58
CA THR A 103 6.37 -4.00 17.27
C THR A 103 7.24 -3.05 16.44
N VAL A 104 7.49 -3.38 15.18
CA VAL A 104 8.40 -2.61 14.33
C VAL A 104 7.87 -1.20 14.01
N VAL A 105 6.55 -1.04 13.83
CA VAL A 105 5.96 0.29 13.62
C VAL A 105 6.08 1.17 14.87
N ARG A 106 5.99 0.59 16.07
CA ARG A 106 6.24 1.34 17.32
C ARG A 106 7.70 1.75 17.44
N GLU A 107 8.64 0.92 17.00
CA GLU A 107 10.06 1.28 16.96
C GLU A 107 10.30 2.45 16.00
N LEU A 108 9.84 2.34 14.75
CA LEU A 108 9.94 3.41 13.75
C LEU A 108 9.39 4.76 14.27
N VAL A 109 8.23 4.73 14.93
CA VAL A 109 7.55 5.95 15.40
C VAL A 109 8.15 6.50 16.69
N LEU A 110 8.37 5.66 17.71
CA LEU A 110 8.74 6.13 19.05
C LEU A 110 10.25 6.29 19.22
N LYS A 111 11.03 5.41 18.59
CA LYS A 111 12.50 5.39 18.70
C LYS A 111 13.14 6.16 17.55
N ASP A 112 12.82 5.81 16.31
CA ASP A 112 13.45 6.42 15.14
C ASP A 112 12.81 7.75 14.75
N LYS A 113 11.62 8.05 15.30
CA LYS A 113 10.90 9.32 15.15
C LYS A 113 10.69 9.68 13.68
N VAL A 114 10.29 8.71 12.87
CA VAL A 114 10.06 8.90 11.44
C VAL A 114 9.07 10.04 11.17
N PHE A 115 9.26 10.75 10.07
CA PHE A 115 8.37 11.80 9.59
C PHE A 115 7.02 11.22 9.15
N ALA A 116 7.06 10.10 8.43
CA ALA A 116 5.89 9.37 7.96
C ALA A 116 6.19 7.85 7.97
N ILE A 117 5.12 7.05 8.03
CA ILE A 117 5.15 5.68 7.54
C ILE A 117 4.72 5.73 6.07
N VAL A 118 5.53 5.15 5.19
CA VAL A 118 5.28 5.12 3.75
C VAL A 118 5.31 3.69 3.26
N ASN A 119 4.23 3.29 2.61
CA ASN A 119 4.12 1.99 1.95
C ASN A 119 4.19 0.79 2.89
N GLY A 120 3.58 0.89 4.08
CA GLY A 120 3.41 -0.27 4.95
C GLY A 120 2.55 -1.33 4.27
N LEU A 121 3.03 -2.58 4.20
CA LEU A 121 2.39 -3.63 3.40
C LEU A 121 1.49 -4.58 4.20
N GLY A 122 0.34 -4.86 3.58
CA GLY A 122 -0.53 -5.98 3.92
C GLY A 122 -1.80 -5.56 4.66
N THR A 123 -2.93 -6.16 4.27
CA THR A 123 -4.23 -5.90 4.91
C THR A 123 -4.22 -6.25 6.42
N PRO A 124 -3.94 -7.49 6.84
CA PRO A 124 -4.04 -7.84 8.25
C PRO A 124 -2.94 -7.19 9.11
N THR A 125 -1.75 -7.00 8.55
CA THR A 125 -0.60 -6.37 9.20
C THR A 125 -0.86 -4.89 9.46
N HIS A 126 -1.28 -4.16 8.42
CA HIS A 126 -1.43 -2.71 8.50
C HIS A 126 -2.69 -2.27 9.27
N THR A 127 -3.80 -3.02 9.16
CA THR A 127 -4.98 -2.79 10.01
C THR A 127 -4.63 -2.81 11.51
N GLY A 128 -3.64 -3.63 11.89
CA GLY A 128 -3.16 -3.75 13.26
C GLY A 128 -2.45 -2.52 13.84
N VAL A 129 -2.14 -1.49 13.03
CA VAL A 129 -1.37 -0.30 13.45
C VAL A 129 -2.09 1.04 13.21
N LEU A 130 -3.26 1.05 12.54
CA LEU A 130 -4.01 2.27 12.23
C LEU A 130 -4.28 3.16 13.45
N ASP A 131 -4.84 2.59 14.52
CA ASP A 131 -5.17 3.34 15.73
C ASP A 131 -3.92 3.92 16.40
N PHE A 132 -2.79 3.21 16.31
CA PHE A 132 -1.51 3.67 16.85
C PHE A 132 -0.96 4.85 16.04
N LEU A 133 -0.95 4.76 14.70
CA LEU A 133 -0.48 5.82 13.81
C LEU A 133 -1.34 7.07 13.92
N LYS A 134 -2.68 6.91 13.91
CA LYS A 134 -3.64 7.98 14.19
C LYS A 134 -3.37 8.67 15.53
N THR A 135 -3.25 7.90 16.61
CA THR A 135 -3.05 8.46 17.97
C THR A 135 -1.74 9.26 18.06
N ASN A 136 -0.69 8.83 17.36
CA ASN A 136 0.60 9.51 17.32
C ASN A 136 0.70 10.57 16.21
N LYS A 137 -0.39 10.81 15.46
CA LYS A 137 -0.48 11.78 14.37
C LYS A 137 0.68 11.63 13.37
N VAL A 138 0.97 10.39 12.99
CA VAL A 138 1.99 10.07 11.99
C VAL A 138 1.30 9.95 10.63
N PRO A 139 1.69 10.72 9.61
CA PRO A 139 1.24 10.48 8.25
C PRO A 139 1.55 9.04 7.84
N ASP A 140 0.52 8.37 7.36
CA ASP A 140 0.51 6.97 6.99
C ASP A 140 0.11 6.87 5.52
N LEU A 141 1.12 6.96 4.67
CA LEU A 141 0.92 7.25 3.26
C LEU A 141 1.15 6.01 2.41
N PHE A 142 0.31 5.88 1.40
CA PHE A 142 0.44 4.90 0.34
C PHE A 142 0.42 3.46 0.85
N VAL A 143 -0.50 3.14 1.75
CA VAL A 143 -0.63 1.78 2.32
C VAL A 143 -0.65 0.74 1.20
N ALA A 144 0.24 -0.24 1.30
CA ALA A 144 0.40 -1.30 0.31
C ALA A 144 -0.65 -2.41 0.51
N SER A 145 -1.91 -2.03 0.32
CA SER A 145 -3.11 -2.87 0.30
C SER A 145 -4.25 -2.11 -0.42
N GLY A 146 -5.13 -2.82 -1.12
CA GLY A 146 -6.36 -2.26 -1.70
C GLY A 146 -7.58 -2.37 -0.78
N SER A 147 -7.39 -2.54 0.54
CA SER A 147 -8.52 -2.61 1.47
C SER A 147 -9.19 -1.25 1.63
N ARG A 148 -10.51 -1.29 1.81
CA ARG A 148 -11.33 -0.12 2.11
C ARG A 148 -11.04 0.49 3.48
N SER A 149 -10.26 -0.20 4.33
CA SER A 149 -9.81 0.30 5.63
C SER A 149 -9.02 1.61 5.55
N TRP A 150 -8.36 1.87 4.43
CA TRP A 150 -7.56 3.08 4.22
C TRP A 150 -8.41 4.25 3.70
N ASN A 151 -9.61 3.97 3.18
CA ASN A 151 -10.56 4.97 2.72
C ASN A 151 -11.60 5.32 3.80
N GLN A 152 -11.14 5.74 4.98
CA GLN A 152 -11.99 6.11 6.11
C GLN A 152 -11.56 7.45 6.70
N ALA A 153 -11.63 8.53 5.91
CA ALA A 153 -11.11 9.85 6.25
C ALA A 153 -11.55 10.36 7.64
N GLU A 154 -12.82 10.17 8.01
CA GLU A 154 -13.33 10.57 9.34
C GLU A 154 -12.66 9.80 10.49
N LYS A 155 -12.37 8.51 10.28
CA LYS A 155 -11.81 7.64 11.31
C LYS A 155 -10.29 7.72 11.34
N TYR A 156 -9.63 7.74 10.20
CA TYR A 156 -8.17 7.72 10.03
C TYR A 156 -7.72 8.86 9.10
N PRO A 157 -7.77 10.12 9.58
CA PRO A 157 -7.49 11.30 8.74
C PRO A 157 -6.03 11.42 8.31
N THR A 158 -5.14 10.54 8.76
CA THR A 158 -3.72 10.53 8.41
C THR A 158 -3.33 9.36 7.53
N THR A 159 -4.27 8.47 7.18
CA THR A 159 -4.02 7.23 6.44
C THR A 159 -4.57 7.33 5.03
N TYR A 160 -3.73 7.02 4.04
CA TYR A 160 -4.09 7.06 2.61
C TYR A 160 -3.67 5.77 1.92
N GLY A 161 -4.57 5.20 1.12
CA GLY A 161 -4.29 4.03 0.29
C GLY A 161 -3.30 4.33 -0.83
N PHE A 162 -2.99 3.33 -1.66
CA PHE A 162 -2.18 3.52 -2.86
C PHE A 162 -2.72 2.74 -4.04
N GLN A 163 -2.99 1.45 -3.83
CA GLN A 163 -3.46 0.55 -4.88
C GLN A 163 -4.88 0.94 -5.31
N ALA A 164 -5.31 0.41 -6.45
CA ALA A 164 -6.74 0.32 -6.69
C ALA A 164 -7.38 -0.55 -5.60
N ASP A 165 -8.56 -0.15 -5.12
CA ASP A 165 -9.26 -0.92 -4.11
C ASP A 165 -9.66 -2.29 -4.65
N TYR A 166 -9.70 -3.30 -3.78
CA TYR A 166 -10.03 -4.66 -4.19
C TYR A 166 -11.41 -4.75 -4.83
N THR A 167 -12.36 -3.95 -4.37
CA THR A 167 -13.67 -3.77 -4.97
C THR A 167 -13.60 -3.20 -6.37
N THR A 168 -12.82 -2.13 -6.58
CA THR A 168 -12.62 -1.48 -7.88
C THR A 168 -12.04 -2.49 -8.88
N GLU A 169 -11.00 -3.21 -8.49
CA GLU A 169 -10.41 -4.24 -9.33
C GLU A 169 -11.40 -5.35 -9.67
N THR A 170 -12.11 -5.92 -8.68
CA THR A 170 -13.00 -7.04 -8.95
C THR A 170 -14.31 -6.65 -9.63
N LYS A 171 -14.75 -5.39 -9.53
CA LYS A 171 -15.81 -4.84 -10.40
C LYS A 171 -15.36 -4.86 -11.86
N VAL A 172 -14.13 -4.43 -12.17
CA VAL A 172 -13.58 -4.48 -13.53
C VAL A 172 -13.47 -5.93 -14.02
N GLN A 173 -12.97 -6.84 -13.18
CA GLN A 173 -12.94 -8.28 -13.50
C GLN A 173 -14.34 -8.85 -13.76
N ALA A 174 -15.32 -8.49 -12.93
CA ALA A 174 -16.70 -8.95 -13.07
C ALA A 174 -17.35 -8.44 -14.35
N THR A 175 -17.10 -7.18 -14.73
CA THR A 175 -17.53 -6.61 -16.01
C THR A 175 -16.94 -7.42 -17.17
N TYR A 176 -15.63 -7.69 -17.15
CA TYR A 176 -15.00 -8.53 -18.15
C TYR A 176 -15.62 -9.94 -18.21
N ILE A 177 -15.84 -10.58 -17.05
CA ILE A 177 -16.47 -11.90 -16.95
C ILE A 177 -17.87 -11.89 -17.57
N LYS A 178 -18.68 -10.87 -17.26
CA LYS A 178 -20.05 -10.73 -17.76
C LYS A 178 -20.10 -10.54 -19.27
N GLU A 179 -19.14 -9.82 -19.83
CA GLU A 179 -19.07 -9.51 -21.26
C GLU A 179 -18.46 -10.65 -22.09
N ASN A 180 -17.44 -11.34 -21.56
CA ASN A 180 -16.57 -12.23 -22.35
C ASN A 180 -16.64 -13.70 -21.90
N LEU A 181 -17.08 -13.96 -20.68
CA LEU A 181 -17.14 -15.30 -20.07
C LEU A 181 -18.57 -15.62 -19.59
N ALA A 182 -19.58 -15.00 -20.22
CA ALA A 182 -20.98 -15.20 -19.89
C ALA A 182 -21.38 -16.69 -19.94
N GLY A 183 -22.17 -17.12 -18.96
CA GLY A 183 -22.64 -18.50 -18.85
C GLY A 183 -21.62 -19.49 -18.26
N LYS A 184 -20.39 -19.06 -17.98
CA LYS A 184 -19.41 -19.87 -17.24
C LYS A 184 -19.74 -19.92 -15.76
N LYS A 185 -19.47 -21.05 -15.11
CA LYS A 185 -19.59 -21.16 -13.65
C LYS A 185 -18.42 -20.45 -12.97
N ILE A 186 -18.71 -19.30 -12.35
CA ILE A 186 -17.72 -18.47 -11.66
C ILE A 186 -17.62 -18.89 -10.20
N CYS A 187 -16.39 -18.97 -9.69
CA CYS A 187 -16.11 -19.26 -8.30
C CYS A 187 -15.00 -18.34 -7.78
N PHE A 188 -14.79 -18.36 -6.47
CA PHE A 188 -13.88 -17.45 -5.80
C PHE A 188 -12.98 -18.19 -4.80
N LEU A 189 -11.70 -17.79 -4.76
CA LEU A 189 -10.76 -18.15 -3.69
C LEU A 189 -10.11 -16.87 -3.16
N GLY A 190 -10.38 -16.54 -1.89
CA GLY A 190 -9.85 -15.35 -1.24
C GLY A 190 -9.11 -15.66 0.07
N GLN A 191 -8.25 -14.73 0.49
CA GLN A 191 -7.69 -14.75 1.84
C GLN A 191 -8.80 -14.53 2.87
N ASP A 192 -8.73 -15.19 4.02
CA ASP A 192 -9.74 -15.08 5.09
C ASP A 192 -9.54 -13.82 5.93
N ASP A 193 -9.65 -12.65 5.28
CA ASP A 193 -9.61 -11.32 5.85
C ASP A 193 -10.24 -10.30 4.87
N ASP A 194 -10.10 -9.00 5.16
CA ASP A 194 -10.67 -7.93 4.34
C ASP A 194 -10.19 -7.95 2.87
N PHE A 195 -9.05 -8.57 2.55
CA PHE A 195 -8.64 -8.73 1.15
C PHE A 195 -9.60 -9.65 0.39
N GLY A 196 -9.92 -10.83 0.95
CA GLY A 196 -10.88 -11.72 0.34
C GLY A 196 -12.31 -11.19 0.36
N GLU A 197 -12.71 -10.53 1.45
CA GLU A 197 -14.06 -9.98 1.58
C GLU A 197 -14.32 -8.80 0.64
N ASP A 198 -13.42 -7.80 0.59
CA ASP A 198 -13.58 -6.64 -0.30
C ASP A 198 -13.56 -7.06 -1.78
N ALA A 199 -12.67 -8.00 -2.15
CA ALA A 199 -12.60 -8.55 -3.50
C ALA A 199 -13.88 -9.31 -3.87
N LEU A 200 -14.39 -10.18 -2.98
CA LEU A 200 -15.65 -10.90 -3.21
C LEU A 200 -16.82 -9.93 -3.36
N MET A 201 -16.86 -8.87 -2.54
CA MET A 201 -17.89 -7.85 -2.61
C MET A 201 -17.91 -7.13 -3.96
N GLY A 202 -16.76 -6.68 -4.49
CA GLY A 202 -16.75 -6.05 -5.82
C GLY A 202 -17.20 -7.00 -6.93
N LEU A 203 -16.84 -8.28 -6.83
CA LEU A 203 -17.26 -9.32 -7.75
C LEU A 203 -18.79 -9.53 -7.72
N THR A 204 -19.39 -9.62 -6.52
CA THR A 204 -20.84 -9.84 -6.38
C THR A 204 -21.69 -8.59 -6.62
N GLN A 205 -21.14 -7.38 -6.48
CA GLN A 205 -21.85 -6.16 -6.86
C GLN A 205 -22.22 -6.11 -8.36
N VAL A 206 -21.40 -6.73 -9.22
CA VAL A 206 -21.63 -6.76 -10.67
C VAL A 206 -22.28 -8.07 -11.13
N LEU A 207 -21.87 -9.22 -10.57
CA LEU A 207 -22.41 -10.53 -10.95
C LEU A 207 -23.69 -10.92 -10.20
N GLY A 208 -24.01 -10.24 -9.09
CA GLY A 208 -24.99 -10.67 -8.10
C GLY A 208 -24.45 -11.75 -7.15
N ASP A 209 -25.07 -11.90 -5.99
CA ASP A 209 -24.65 -12.89 -4.98
C ASP A 209 -24.67 -14.34 -5.51
N ASP A 210 -25.71 -14.68 -6.28
CA ASP A 210 -25.85 -15.99 -6.93
C ASP A 210 -24.92 -16.17 -8.14
N GLY A 211 -24.23 -15.10 -8.56
CA GLY A 211 -23.26 -15.12 -9.66
C GLY A 211 -21.96 -15.85 -9.33
N VAL A 212 -21.67 -16.09 -8.04
CA VAL A 212 -20.48 -16.81 -7.56
C VAL A 212 -20.91 -18.13 -6.93
N ALA A 213 -20.74 -19.23 -7.67
CA ALA A 213 -21.31 -20.54 -7.34
C ALA A 213 -20.63 -21.26 -6.17
N GLU A 214 -19.33 -21.02 -5.96
CA GLU A 214 -18.57 -21.61 -4.86
C GLU A 214 -17.51 -20.62 -4.37
N ARG A 215 -17.37 -20.49 -3.05
CA ARG A 215 -16.53 -19.49 -2.39
C ARG A 215 -15.64 -20.20 -1.38
N GLN A 216 -14.34 -20.19 -1.63
CA GLN A 216 -13.35 -20.80 -0.74
C GLN A 216 -12.44 -19.75 -0.14
N LYS A 217 -11.91 -20.08 1.04
CA LYS A 217 -10.99 -19.21 1.77
C LYS A 217 -9.72 -19.94 2.15
N TYR A 218 -8.64 -19.17 2.30
CA TYR A 218 -7.36 -19.65 2.82
C TYR A 218 -6.81 -18.70 3.89
N VAL A 219 -5.88 -19.22 4.70
CA VAL A 219 -5.08 -18.43 5.63
C VAL A 219 -3.60 -18.61 5.29
N THR A 220 -2.80 -17.55 5.42
CA THR A 220 -1.37 -17.58 5.03
C THR A 220 -0.52 -18.53 5.85
N SER A 221 -0.98 -18.92 7.04
CA SER A 221 -0.34 -19.92 7.91
C SER A 221 -0.49 -21.35 7.44
N ASN A 222 -1.35 -21.63 6.45
CA ASN A 222 -1.57 -22.97 5.91
C ASN A 222 -1.39 -22.99 4.39
N THR A 223 -0.28 -23.57 3.93
CA THR A 223 0.08 -23.67 2.51
C THR A 223 -0.63 -24.82 1.76
N ASN A 224 -1.41 -25.67 2.45
CA ASN A 224 -2.15 -26.75 1.81
C ASN A 224 -3.51 -26.28 1.28
N LEU A 225 -3.57 -25.98 -0.02
CA LEU A 225 -4.80 -25.57 -0.71
C LEU A 225 -5.60 -26.73 -1.34
N ALA A 226 -5.15 -27.98 -1.20
CA ALA A 226 -5.82 -29.12 -1.85
C ALA A 226 -7.32 -29.26 -1.50
N PRO A 227 -7.76 -29.03 -0.24
CA PRO A 227 -9.19 -29.06 0.09
C PRO A 227 -10.01 -27.99 -0.65
N GLN A 228 -9.52 -26.75 -0.68
CA GLN A 228 -10.18 -25.62 -1.34
C GLN A 228 -10.28 -25.85 -2.84
N ILE A 229 -9.16 -26.19 -3.49
CA ILE A 229 -9.12 -26.46 -4.93
C ILE A 229 -9.98 -27.69 -5.29
N GLY A 230 -10.01 -28.70 -4.43
CA GLY A 230 -10.88 -29.87 -4.60
C GLY A 230 -12.37 -29.51 -4.58
N LYS A 231 -12.80 -28.60 -3.69
CA LYS A 231 -14.18 -28.11 -3.64
C LYS A 231 -14.53 -27.28 -4.88
N LEU A 232 -13.65 -26.38 -5.31
CA LEU A 232 -13.85 -25.61 -6.55
C LEU A 232 -13.99 -26.55 -7.77
N LYS A 233 -13.14 -27.58 -7.86
CA LYS A 233 -13.27 -28.60 -8.90
C LYS A 233 -14.61 -29.34 -8.81
N ALA A 234 -15.01 -29.78 -7.61
CA ALA A 234 -16.25 -30.52 -7.39
C ALA A 234 -17.50 -29.70 -7.69
N ALA A 235 -17.46 -28.39 -7.43
CA ALA A 235 -18.50 -27.44 -7.83
C ALA A 235 -18.59 -27.25 -9.36
N GLY A 236 -17.57 -27.69 -10.10
CA GLY A 236 -17.49 -27.57 -11.56
C GLY A 236 -17.19 -26.15 -12.02
N CYS A 237 -16.40 -25.40 -11.25
CA CYS A 237 -15.99 -24.05 -11.59
C CYS A 237 -15.25 -24.02 -12.94
N GLU A 238 -15.62 -23.08 -13.80
CA GLU A 238 -14.96 -22.86 -15.09
C GLU A 238 -14.08 -21.60 -15.08
N VAL A 239 -14.42 -20.63 -14.24
CA VAL A 239 -13.63 -19.43 -13.95
C VAL A 239 -13.43 -19.35 -12.44
N VAL A 240 -12.21 -19.08 -12.00
CA VAL A 240 -11.91 -18.84 -10.58
C VAL A 240 -11.27 -17.47 -10.42
N SER A 241 -11.99 -16.57 -9.75
CA SER A 241 -11.46 -15.28 -9.31
C SER A 241 -10.63 -15.46 -8.04
N LEU A 242 -9.44 -14.85 -8.02
CA LEU A 242 -8.43 -14.98 -6.98
C LEU A 242 -8.19 -13.65 -6.28
N ALA A 243 -8.38 -13.66 -4.96
CA ALA A 243 -7.88 -12.65 -4.04
C ALA A 243 -6.81 -13.29 -3.15
N THR A 244 -5.65 -13.53 -3.75
CA THR A 244 -4.54 -14.31 -3.17
C THR A 244 -3.24 -13.54 -3.28
N VAL A 245 -2.36 -13.64 -2.27
CA VAL A 245 -0.98 -13.16 -2.40
C VAL A 245 -0.18 -14.05 -3.38
N PRO A 246 0.91 -13.58 -4.01
CA PRO A 246 1.57 -14.27 -5.13
C PRO A 246 1.95 -15.73 -4.85
N GLY A 247 2.51 -16.01 -3.67
CA GLY A 247 2.86 -17.38 -3.27
C GLY A 247 1.63 -18.31 -3.24
N PHE A 248 0.48 -17.80 -2.79
CA PHE A 248 -0.77 -18.55 -2.73
C PHE A 248 -1.45 -18.68 -4.10
N THR A 249 -1.27 -17.71 -5.00
CA THR A 249 -1.65 -17.84 -6.42
C THR A 249 -0.89 -18.98 -7.08
N ALA A 250 0.44 -19.03 -6.94
CA ALA A 250 1.26 -20.12 -7.46
C ALA A 250 0.87 -21.49 -6.86
N LEU A 251 0.62 -21.54 -5.54
CA LEU A 251 0.12 -22.76 -4.88
C LEU A 251 -1.26 -23.20 -5.42
N ALA A 252 -2.17 -22.26 -5.69
CA ALA A 252 -3.49 -22.55 -6.23
C ALA A 252 -3.39 -23.14 -7.64
N VAL A 253 -2.66 -22.47 -8.53
CA VAL A 253 -2.42 -22.92 -9.92
C VAL A 253 -1.73 -24.29 -9.95
N GLY A 254 -0.62 -24.45 -9.22
CA GLY A 254 0.13 -25.70 -9.17
C GLY A 254 -0.66 -26.86 -8.53
N THR A 255 -1.47 -26.57 -7.50
CA THR A 255 -2.32 -27.59 -6.87
C THR A 255 -3.47 -28.01 -7.78
N ALA A 256 -4.10 -27.06 -8.47
CA ALA A 256 -5.15 -27.35 -9.46
C ALA A 256 -4.62 -28.24 -10.59
N ALA A 257 -3.43 -27.94 -11.13
CA ALA A 257 -2.78 -28.77 -12.15
C ALA A 257 -2.58 -30.23 -11.67
N ARG A 258 -2.08 -30.44 -10.44
CA ARG A 258 -1.95 -31.78 -9.85
C ARG A 258 -3.29 -32.50 -9.70
N LEU A 259 -4.36 -31.75 -9.42
CA LEU A 259 -5.72 -32.26 -9.35
C LEU A 259 -6.41 -32.38 -10.71
N LYS A 260 -5.70 -32.11 -11.83
CA LYS A 260 -6.27 -32.07 -13.19
C LYS A 260 -7.47 -31.13 -13.28
N PHE A 261 -7.33 -29.96 -12.69
CA PHE A 261 -8.29 -28.87 -12.71
C PHE A 261 -7.60 -27.64 -13.29
N GLN A 262 -8.15 -27.11 -14.38
CA GLN A 262 -7.57 -25.97 -15.12
C GLN A 262 -8.71 -25.02 -15.50
N PRO A 263 -9.27 -24.27 -14.54
CA PRO A 263 -10.23 -23.22 -14.85
C PRO A 263 -9.51 -22.05 -15.53
N GLN A 264 -10.28 -21.13 -16.11
CA GLN A 264 -9.78 -19.80 -16.40
C GLN A 264 -9.50 -19.08 -15.08
N TRP A 265 -8.23 -18.76 -14.81
CA TRP A 265 -7.85 -17.94 -13.67
C TRP A 265 -8.05 -16.46 -13.99
N ILE A 266 -8.52 -15.70 -13.00
CA ILE A 266 -8.56 -14.24 -13.03
C ILE A 266 -8.18 -13.73 -11.63
N SER A 267 -7.18 -12.86 -11.51
CA SER A 267 -6.68 -12.39 -10.21
C SER A 267 -6.67 -10.88 -10.12
N THR A 268 -6.82 -10.34 -8.91
CA THR A 268 -6.42 -8.95 -8.64
C THR A 268 -4.92 -8.77 -8.90
N SER A 269 -4.50 -7.52 -9.12
CA SER A 269 -3.12 -7.12 -9.33
C SER A 269 -2.15 -7.71 -8.29
N VAL A 270 -2.62 -7.79 -7.04
CA VAL A 270 -1.90 -8.29 -5.85
C VAL A 270 -1.22 -9.65 -6.07
N GLY A 271 -1.91 -10.59 -6.69
CA GLY A 271 -1.46 -11.97 -6.86
C GLY A 271 -0.93 -12.30 -8.24
N ALA A 272 -0.94 -11.34 -9.17
CA ALA A 272 -0.91 -11.64 -10.60
C ALA A 272 0.42 -11.35 -11.31
N ASP A 273 1.43 -10.81 -10.63
CA ASP A 273 2.72 -10.45 -11.27
C ASP A 273 3.38 -11.68 -11.92
N TYR A 274 3.45 -11.68 -13.26
CA TYR A 274 3.91 -12.83 -14.02
C TYR A 274 5.35 -13.24 -13.65
N ALA A 275 6.26 -12.28 -13.49
CA ALA A 275 7.65 -12.57 -13.14
C ALA A 275 7.76 -13.27 -11.77
N THR A 276 6.96 -12.87 -10.80
CA THR A 276 6.88 -13.51 -9.48
C THR A 276 6.28 -14.92 -9.57
N LEU A 277 5.17 -15.08 -10.29
CA LEU A 277 4.47 -16.36 -10.40
C LEU A 277 5.28 -17.39 -11.20
N SER A 278 5.89 -16.98 -12.31
CA SER A 278 6.73 -17.85 -13.14
C SER A 278 7.96 -18.33 -12.36
N ALA A 279 8.62 -17.43 -11.61
CA ALA A 279 9.73 -17.80 -10.73
C ALA A 279 9.29 -18.80 -9.63
N ALA A 280 8.10 -18.63 -9.05
CA ALA A 280 7.57 -19.54 -8.03
C ALA A 280 7.17 -20.91 -8.60
N LEU A 281 6.69 -20.96 -9.85
CA LEU A 281 6.26 -22.19 -10.52
C LEU A 281 7.41 -22.94 -11.22
N GLY A 282 8.51 -22.26 -11.55
CA GLY A 282 9.66 -22.86 -12.23
C GLY A 282 9.27 -23.48 -13.57
N GLU A 283 9.59 -24.76 -13.78
CA GLU A 283 9.22 -25.50 -15.00
C GLU A 283 7.70 -25.56 -15.26
N ALA A 284 6.89 -25.31 -14.24
CA ALA A 284 5.44 -25.26 -14.35
C ALA A 284 4.90 -23.86 -14.75
N ALA A 285 5.77 -22.88 -15.03
CA ALA A 285 5.37 -21.55 -15.52
C ALA A 285 4.40 -21.58 -16.73
N PRO A 286 4.47 -22.53 -17.68
CA PRO A 286 3.48 -22.64 -18.75
C PRO A 286 2.02 -22.83 -18.29
N LEU A 287 1.78 -23.19 -17.02
CA LEU A 287 0.43 -23.21 -16.43
C LEU A 287 -0.21 -21.83 -16.32
N LEU A 288 0.58 -20.76 -16.43
CA LEU A 288 0.10 -19.38 -16.39
C LEU A 288 -0.40 -18.89 -17.76
N GLU A 289 -0.23 -19.65 -18.84
CA GLU A 289 -0.69 -19.22 -20.16
C GLU A 289 -2.18 -18.88 -20.14
N GLY A 290 -2.51 -17.65 -20.55
CA GLY A 290 -3.88 -17.14 -20.53
C GLY A 290 -4.42 -16.75 -19.16
N PHE A 291 -3.61 -16.76 -18.10
CA PHE A 291 -3.97 -16.24 -16.78
C PHE A 291 -4.37 -14.77 -16.91
N LEU A 292 -5.58 -14.43 -16.45
CA LEU A 292 -6.11 -13.06 -16.51
C LEU A 292 -5.84 -12.33 -15.20
N SER A 293 -5.72 -11.02 -15.28
CA SER A 293 -5.71 -10.17 -14.09
C SER A 293 -6.18 -8.77 -14.39
N THR A 294 -6.31 -7.97 -13.35
CA THR A 294 -6.36 -6.51 -13.44
C THR A 294 -5.03 -5.89 -13.03
N ASN A 295 -4.74 -4.70 -13.53
CA ASN A 295 -3.62 -3.89 -13.07
C ASN A 295 -3.92 -2.40 -13.24
N TYR A 296 -3.25 -1.55 -12.46
CA TYR A 296 -3.47 -0.10 -12.40
C TYR A 296 -2.18 0.71 -12.59
N LEU A 297 -1.03 0.05 -12.71
CA LEU A 297 0.27 0.64 -13.10
C LEU A 297 0.68 0.12 -14.47
N PRO A 298 1.59 0.80 -15.21
CA PRO A 298 2.06 0.34 -16.51
C PRO A 298 2.71 -1.04 -16.40
N SER A 299 2.58 -1.84 -17.46
CA SER A 299 3.17 -3.18 -17.47
C SER A 299 4.69 -3.07 -17.39
N ALA A 300 5.31 -3.83 -16.48
CA ALA A 300 6.76 -3.92 -16.41
C ALA A 300 7.38 -4.46 -17.73
N PHE A 301 6.58 -5.11 -18.58
CA PHE A 301 7.00 -5.67 -19.87
C PHE A 301 6.87 -4.68 -21.03
N ASP A 302 6.23 -3.53 -20.85
CA ASP A 302 6.11 -2.52 -21.89
C ASP A 302 7.37 -1.64 -21.95
N GLU A 303 8.35 -2.07 -22.73
CA GLU A 303 9.59 -1.30 -22.94
C GLU A 303 9.39 -0.02 -23.76
N SER A 304 8.22 0.18 -24.37
CA SER A 304 7.90 1.43 -25.08
C SER A 304 7.39 2.53 -24.16
N ASP A 305 6.96 2.17 -22.95
CA ASP A 305 6.50 3.11 -21.94
C ASP A 305 7.70 3.90 -21.34
N PRO A 306 7.63 5.24 -21.33
CA PRO A 306 8.73 6.08 -20.84
C PRO A 306 8.98 5.94 -19.33
N TRP A 307 7.95 5.65 -18.51
CA TRP A 307 8.13 5.34 -17.09
C TRP A 307 8.87 4.03 -16.90
N ILE A 308 8.53 3.01 -17.67
CA ILE A 308 9.22 1.72 -17.61
C ILE A 308 10.68 1.87 -18.01
N THR A 309 10.96 2.66 -19.05
CA THR A 309 12.33 2.99 -19.45
C THR A 309 13.10 3.69 -18.32
N LEU A 310 12.51 4.72 -17.70
CA LEU A 310 13.11 5.45 -16.58
C LEU A 310 13.39 4.52 -15.39
N PHE A 311 12.39 3.74 -14.97
CA PHE A 311 12.51 2.86 -13.81
C PHE A 311 13.49 1.71 -14.05
N ARG A 312 13.59 1.16 -15.27
CA ARG A 312 14.63 0.18 -15.61
C ARG A 312 16.03 0.76 -15.47
N LYS A 313 16.23 2.01 -15.91
CA LYS A 313 17.51 2.73 -15.75
C LYS A 313 17.85 2.87 -14.26
N ILE A 314 16.93 3.41 -13.46
CA ILE A 314 17.14 3.60 -12.01
C ILE A 314 17.38 2.25 -11.33
N ASN A 315 16.65 1.19 -11.70
CA ASN A 315 16.82 -0.14 -11.12
C ASN A 315 18.23 -0.68 -11.35
N LYS A 316 18.75 -0.52 -12.57
CA LYS A 316 20.11 -0.94 -12.93
C LYS A 316 21.18 -0.15 -12.18
N GLU A 317 20.97 1.14 -11.97
CA GLU A 317 21.94 2.05 -11.33
C GLU A 317 21.93 1.93 -9.80
N HIS A 318 20.76 1.73 -9.18
CA HIS A 318 20.57 1.85 -7.73
C HIS A 318 19.99 0.61 -7.02
N ASN A 319 19.44 -0.38 -7.74
CA ASN A 319 18.85 -1.58 -7.13
C ASN A 319 19.67 -2.87 -7.34
N GLY A 320 20.86 -2.76 -7.94
CA GLY A 320 21.76 -3.88 -8.23
C GLY A 320 21.14 -4.90 -9.20
N ASP A 321 21.44 -6.19 -8.99
CA ASP A 321 20.97 -7.28 -9.87
C ASP A 321 19.53 -7.75 -9.56
N LYS A 322 18.73 -6.94 -8.84
CA LYS A 322 17.36 -7.34 -8.51
C LYS A 322 16.49 -7.38 -9.78
N PRO A 323 15.61 -8.40 -9.92
CA PRO A 323 14.72 -8.50 -11.05
C PRO A 323 13.83 -7.27 -11.20
N PHE A 324 13.61 -6.84 -12.44
CA PHE A 324 12.65 -5.78 -12.74
C PHE A 324 11.27 -6.39 -12.99
N THR A 325 10.37 -6.25 -12.00
CA THR A 325 9.02 -6.85 -11.99
C THR A 325 7.96 -5.77 -11.84
N GLY A 326 6.66 -6.14 -11.89
CA GLY A 326 5.57 -5.22 -11.55
C GLY A 326 5.71 -4.67 -10.12
N ASN A 327 6.20 -5.47 -9.17
CA ASN A 327 6.49 -5.01 -7.80
C ASN A 327 7.66 -4.01 -7.74
N THR A 328 8.58 -4.04 -8.72
CA THR A 328 9.63 -3.02 -8.85
C THR A 328 9.05 -1.70 -9.36
N VAL A 329 8.22 -1.76 -10.41
CA VAL A 329 7.47 -0.59 -10.92
C VAL A 329 6.62 0.03 -9.82
N TYR A 330 5.94 -0.80 -9.04
CA TYR A 330 5.18 -0.41 -7.86
C TYR A 330 6.02 0.39 -6.87
N GLY A 331 7.14 -0.17 -6.39
CA GLY A 331 7.98 0.49 -5.38
C GLY A 331 8.55 1.82 -5.88
N MET A 332 8.99 1.87 -7.14
CA MET A 332 9.48 3.11 -7.75
C MET A 332 8.37 4.15 -7.94
N THR A 333 7.14 3.73 -8.26
CA THR A 333 5.98 4.63 -8.33
C THR A 333 5.70 5.26 -6.97
N VAL A 334 5.72 4.46 -5.90
CA VAL A 334 5.52 4.96 -4.53
C VAL A 334 6.61 5.96 -4.16
N GLY A 335 7.87 5.62 -4.46
CA GLY A 335 8.99 6.53 -4.25
C GLY A 335 8.81 7.85 -5.01
N TYR A 336 8.41 7.78 -6.28
CA TYR A 336 8.14 8.94 -7.12
C TYR A 336 7.05 9.83 -6.54
N LEU A 337 5.87 9.28 -6.23
CA LEU A 337 4.75 10.07 -5.70
C LEU A 337 5.06 10.66 -4.32
N PHE A 338 5.82 9.94 -3.47
CA PHE A 338 6.24 10.49 -2.19
C PHE A 338 7.22 11.66 -2.35
N VAL A 339 8.18 11.56 -3.27
CA VAL A 339 9.09 12.67 -3.59
C VAL A 339 8.30 13.85 -4.16
N GLN A 340 7.32 13.59 -5.03
CA GLN A 340 6.44 14.63 -5.55
C GLN A 340 5.70 15.33 -4.41
N ALA A 341 5.08 14.59 -3.48
CA ALA A 341 4.41 15.16 -2.32
C ALA A 341 5.34 16.06 -1.51
N LEU A 342 6.56 15.60 -1.20
CA LEU A 342 7.54 16.41 -0.47
C LEU A 342 7.99 17.67 -1.24
N GLN A 343 8.10 17.60 -2.57
CA GLN A 343 8.45 18.74 -3.40
C GLN A 343 7.34 19.81 -3.35
N GLU A 344 6.09 19.37 -3.54
CA GLU A 344 4.89 20.21 -3.52
C GLU A 344 4.62 20.84 -2.15
N THR A 345 4.88 20.13 -1.04
CA THR A 345 4.77 20.69 0.32
C THR A 345 5.74 21.86 0.55
N GLY A 346 6.87 21.89 -0.15
CA GLY A 346 7.87 22.94 -0.04
C GLY A 346 8.91 22.73 1.07
N LYS A 347 9.73 23.76 1.29
CA LYS A 347 10.92 23.67 2.17
C LYS A 347 10.60 23.52 3.65
N ASP A 348 9.47 24.06 4.07
CA ASP A 348 9.00 24.08 5.46
C ASP A 348 8.15 22.82 5.73
N LEU A 349 8.80 21.66 5.63
CA LEU A 349 8.14 20.37 5.76
C LEU A 349 7.53 20.19 7.16
N THR A 350 6.21 20.08 7.18
CA THR A 350 5.40 19.70 8.34
C THR A 350 4.55 18.48 7.99
N ARG A 351 4.12 17.72 8.99
CA ARG A 351 3.23 16.57 8.76
C ARG A 351 1.88 17.06 8.24
N GLU A 352 1.39 18.16 8.79
CA GLU A 352 0.15 18.81 8.38
C GLU A 352 0.23 19.30 6.93
N GLY A 353 1.28 20.03 6.55
CA GLY A 353 1.46 20.49 5.17
C GLY A 353 1.62 19.35 4.16
N LEU A 354 2.23 18.23 4.57
CA LEU A 354 2.28 17.02 3.74
C LEU A 354 0.87 16.47 3.50
N LEU A 355 0.04 16.36 4.53
CA LEU A 355 -1.33 15.88 4.40
C LEU A 355 -2.18 16.80 3.52
N GLU A 356 -2.07 18.12 3.70
CA GLU A 356 -2.73 19.11 2.83
C GLU A 356 -2.32 18.95 1.36
N THR A 357 -1.05 18.60 1.10
CA THR A 357 -0.54 18.33 -0.25
C THR A 357 -1.13 17.04 -0.84
N ILE A 358 -1.25 15.97 -0.03
CA ILE A 358 -1.89 14.72 -0.48
C ILE A 358 -3.36 14.98 -0.83
N GLU A 359 -4.08 15.73 0.00
CA GLU A 359 -5.49 16.06 -0.17
C GLU A 359 -5.77 17.03 -1.32
N SER A 360 -4.75 17.72 -1.85
CA SER A 360 -4.93 18.70 -2.93
C SER A 360 -5.11 18.06 -4.31
N GLY A 361 -4.90 16.74 -4.44
CA GLY A 361 -4.93 16.03 -5.71
C GLY A 361 -3.78 16.41 -6.66
N ALA A 362 -2.68 16.99 -6.15
CA ALA A 362 -1.54 17.42 -6.98
C ALA A 362 -0.71 16.25 -7.54
N LEU A 363 -0.85 15.06 -6.94
CA LEU A 363 -0.07 13.89 -7.27
C LEU A 363 -0.46 13.29 -8.61
N ASP A 364 0.55 13.01 -9.42
CA ASP A 364 0.40 12.58 -10.80
C ASP A 364 1.64 11.79 -11.20
N GLY A 365 1.46 10.62 -11.80
CA GLY A 365 2.54 9.67 -12.01
C GLY A 365 2.18 8.57 -12.99
N PRO A 366 2.85 7.40 -12.91
CA PRO A 366 2.72 6.35 -13.92
C PRO A 366 1.37 5.62 -13.91
N GLY A 367 0.50 5.84 -12.93
CA GLY A 367 -0.78 5.14 -12.85
C GLY A 367 -1.63 5.26 -14.11
N LEU A 368 -2.37 4.20 -14.43
CA LEU A 368 -3.32 4.19 -15.55
C LEU A 368 -4.51 5.15 -15.31
N THR A 369 -4.78 5.43 -14.03
CA THR A 369 -5.69 6.47 -13.55
C THR A 369 -4.96 7.33 -12.52
N SER A 370 -5.59 8.42 -12.07
CA SER A 370 -5.06 9.22 -10.96
C SER A 370 -5.49 8.64 -9.60
N PRO A 371 -4.68 8.80 -8.54
CA PRO A 371 -5.15 8.58 -7.18
C PRO A 371 -6.34 9.49 -6.85
N ARG A 372 -7.27 9.03 -6.02
CA ARG A 372 -8.50 9.78 -5.70
C ARG A 372 -8.38 10.70 -4.48
N PHE A 373 -7.15 10.89 -3.99
CA PHE A 373 -6.88 11.62 -2.76
C PHE A 373 -7.55 12.99 -2.73
N SER A 374 -8.34 13.18 -1.69
CA SER A 374 -8.98 14.42 -1.28
C SER A 374 -9.18 14.37 0.24
N LYS A 375 -9.79 15.41 0.80
CA LYS A 375 -10.16 15.44 2.21
C LYS A 375 -11.12 14.33 2.64
N ASP A 376 -11.97 13.87 1.71
CA ASP A 376 -13.07 12.93 2.01
C ASP A 376 -12.86 11.56 1.33
N ASP A 377 -11.96 11.46 0.34
CA ASP A 377 -11.58 10.21 -0.33
C ASP A 377 -10.07 9.99 -0.19
N HIS A 378 -9.69 8.97 0.58
CA HIS A 378 -8.30 8.61 0.87
C HIS A 378 -7.85 7.39 0.05
N ALA A 379 -8.66 6.92 -0.88
CA ALA A 379 -8.34 5.77 -1.71
C ALA A 379 -7.29 6.08 -2.77
N GLY A 380 -6.61 5.02 -3.22
CA GLY A 380 -5.61 5.08 -4.27
C GLY A 380 -6.24 5.21 -5.66
N TYR A 381 -5.71 4.46 -6.62
CA TYR A 381 -6.14 4.52 -8.01
C TYR A 381 -7.62 4.13 -8.21
N GLY A 382 -8.39 4.96 -8.91
CA GLY A 382 -9.81 4.76 -9.20
C GLY A 382 -10.12 3.86 -10.38
N GLY A 383 -9.20 2.98 -10.77
CA GLY A 383 -9.40 2.19 -11.98
C GLY A 383 -8.33 1.16 -12.24
N ALA A 384 -8.61 0.31 -13.22
CA ALA A 384 -7.73 -0.77 -13.65
C ALA A 384 -7.98 -1.14 -15.11
N GLN A 385 -6.99 -1.79 -15.72
CA GLN A 385 -7.07 -2.40 -17.03
C GLN A 385 -6.92 -3.92 -16.91
N MET A 386 -7.54 -4.66 -17.83
CA MET A 386 -7.35 -6.10 -17.91
C MET A 386 -5.96 -6.43 -18.45
N ALA A 387 -5.35 -7.48 -17.92
CA ALA A 387 -4.08 -8.02 -18.35
C ALA A 387 -4.18 -9.54 -18.57
N LYS A 388 -3.32 -10.06 -19.45
CA LYS A 388 -3.27 -11.48 -19.79
C LYS A 388 -1.82 -11.92 -19.91
N VAL A 389 -1.51 -13.08 -19.34
CA VAL A 389 -0.23 -13.75 -19.59
C VAL A 389 -0.24 -14.36 -21.00
N THR A 390 0.74 -13.99 -21.81
CA THR A 390 0.99 -14.54 -23.14
C THR A 390 2.48 -14.90 -23.26
N GLY A 391 2.79 -16.20 -23.27
CA GLY A 391 4.18 -16.66 -23.23
C GLY A 391 4.90 -16.16 -21.96
N ASP A 392 5.95 -15.37 -22.16
CA ASP A 392 6.79 -14.85 -21.07
C ASP A 392 6.50 -13.38 -20.72
N SER A 393 5.33 -12.88 -21.12
CA SER A 393 4.87 -11.51 -20.89
C SER A 393 3.53 -11.46 -20.17
N GLN A 394 3.23 -10.32 -19.55
CA GLN A 394 1.90 -9.92 -19.08
C GLN A 394 1.46 -8.68 -19.84
N ASP A 395 0.61 -8.89 -20.84
CA ASP A 395 0.17 -7.86 -21.77
C ASP A 395 -1.18 -7.29 -21.35
N TYR A 396 -1.30 -5.97 -21.40
CA TYR A 396 -2.55 -5.30 -21.06
C TYR A 396 -3.44 -5.19 -22.30
N PHE A 397 -4.76 -5.27 -22.11
CA PHE A 397 -5.71 -5.25 -23.20
C PHE A 397 -7.05 -4.63 -22.77
N GLY A 398 -7.85 -4.24 -23.78
CA GLY A 398 -9.12 -3.55 -23.54
C GLY A 398 -8.91 -2.11 -23.05
N PRO A 399 -10.01 -1.39 -22.74
CA PRO A 399 -9.91 -0.05 -22.20
C PRO A 399 -9.41 -0.06 -20.74
N VAL A 400 -8.87 1.07 -20.29
CA VAL A 400 -8.75 1.35 -18.85
C VAL A 400 -10.16 1.66 -18.34
N TYR A 401 -10.57 1.01 -17.26
CA TYR A 401 -11.85 1.26 -16.61
C TYR A 401 -11.66 2.09 -15.34
N ALA A 402 -12.66 2.91 -15.01
CA ALA A 402 -12.76 3.65 -13.75
C ALA A 402 -14.04 3.29 -12.99
N THR A 403 -13.93 3.20 -11.67
CA THR A 403 -15.02 3.01 -10.70
C THR A 403 -14.49 3.30 -9.29
N ASP A 404 -15.29 3.03 -8.25
CA ASP A 404 -14.94 3.21 -6.85
C ASP A 404 -15.35 1.98 -6.00
N ASP A 405 -15.23 2.09 -4.68
CA ASP A 405 -15.66 1.06 -3.73
C ASP A 405 -17.13 1.19 -3.28
N GLU A 406 -17.87 2.18 -3.78
CA GLU A 406 -19.28 2.42 -3.43
C GLU A 406 -20.21 1.43 -4.15
N ALA A 407 -21.26 1.00 -3.44
CA ALA A 407 -22.25 0.10 -4.01
C ALA A 407 -23.10 0.83 -5.06
N GLY A 408 -23.18 0.27 -6.27
CA GLY A 408 -24.01 0.79 -7.35
C GLY A 408 -23.31 1.76 -8.30
N THR A 409 -22.06 2.16 -8.01
CA THR A 409 -21.25 2.90 -8.99
C THR A 409 -20.95 2.03 -10.20
N GLU A 410 -21.23 2.58 -11.38
CA GLU A 410 -20.97 1.90 -12.65
C GLU A 410 -19.47 1.81 -12.97
N VAL A 411 -19.11 0.78 -13.73
CA VAL A 411 -17.78 0.67 -14.32
C VAL A 411 -17.81 1.39 -15.66
N THR A 412 -17.00 2.44 -15.79
CA THR A 412 -16.95 3.28 -17.00
C THR A 412 -15.57 3.22 -17.65
N VAL A 413 -15.48 3.56 -18.94
CA VAL A 413 -14.18 3.69 -19.61
C VAL A 413 -13.52 4.99 -19.16
N PHE A 414 -12.28 4.91 -18.70
CA PHE A 414 -11.46 6.07 -18.39
C PHE A 414 -10.87 6.64 -19.68
N ASP A 415 -11.07 7.94 -19.92
CA ASP A 415 -10.61 8.65 -21.11
C ASP A 415 -9.43 9.61 -20.84
N GLY A 416 -8.84 9.52 -19.64
CA GLY A 416 -7.67 10.31 -19.28
C GLY A 416 -6.42 9.91 -20.06
N THR A 417 -5.48 10.86 -20.14
CA THR A 417 -4.20 10.66 -20.81
C THR A 417 -3.12 10.24 -19.83
N ALA A 418 -2.31 9.24 -20.19
CA ALA A 418 -1.14 8.87 -19.42
C ALA A 418 -0.16 10.04 -19.30
N THR A 419 0.30 10.30 -18.09
CA THR A 419 1.32 11.32 -17.82
C THR A 419 2.69 10.80 -18.24
N ALA A 420 3.57 11.67 -18.74
CA ALA A 420 4.95 11.33 -19.04
C ALA A 420 5.87 11.64 -17.85
N PRO A 421 6.96 10.88 -17.63
CA PRO A 421 7.92 11.22 -16.58
C PRO A 421 8.62 12.56 -16.87
N PRO A 422 9.06 13.30 -15.82
CA PRO A 422 10.01 14.39 -15.96
C PRO A 422 11.28 13.92 -16.69
N ALA A 423 11.93 14.81 -17.44
CA ALA A 423 13.09 14.46 -18.26
C ALA A 423 14.29 13.94 -17.44
N ASP A 424 14.46 14.45 -16.22
CA ASP A 424 15.46 13.99 -15.25
C ASP A 424 14.91 12.92 -14.29
N GLY A 425 13.65 12.50 -14.47
CA GLY A 425 12.99 11.50 -13.64
C GLY A 425 12.69 11.93 -12.21
N ILE A 426 12.84 13.21 -11.85
CA ILE A 426 12.56 13.73 -10.51
C ILE A 426 11.36 14.68 -10.61
N PRO A 427 10.29 14.49 -9.81
CA PRO A 427 9.16 15.40 -9.83
C PRO A 427 9.57 16.77 -9.30
N THR A 428 9.05 17.81 -9.92
CA THR A 428 9.16 19.20 -9.48
C THR A 428 7.82 19.68 -8.96
N ALA A 429 7.82 20.60 -8.00
CA ALA A 429 6.59 21.29 -7.57
C ALA A 429 5.95 22.03 -8.76
N LYS A 430 4.62 21.97 -8.86
CA LYS A 430 3.84 22.55 -9.97
C LYS A 430 3.56 24.04 -9.81
#